data_AF-A0A974SX94-F1
#
_entry.id   AF-A0A974SX94-F1
#
_cell.length_a   1.000
_cell.length_b   1.000
_cell.length_c   1.000
_cell.angle_alpha   90.00
_cell.angle_beta   90.00
_cell.angle_gamma   90.00
#
_symmetry.space_group_name_H-M   'P 1'
#
loop_
_entity.id
_entity.type
_entity.pdbx_description
1 polymer ?
#
loop_
_entity_poly.entity_id
_entity_poly.type
_entity_poly.pdbx_seq_one_letter_code
_entity_poly.pdbx_strand_id
1 'polypeptide(L)'
;MINKLSRMLFTVSSALWLTAALAENPGHKHHHDFPQDVDAFHAVLAPIWHARPGKERSRNACAQAAEMEKLAKGIQSSDATPLLATINALQGKCKGKLADVDAAFFDVHEAFHRLIDAPAPAAKR
;
A
#
# COMPACT_ATOMS: atom_id res chain seq x y z
N MET A 1 -52.38 9.43 -44.68
CA MET A 1 -52.78 8.04 -44.38
C MET A 1 -51.79 7.48 -43.37
N ILE A 2 -52.29 7.13 -42.18
CA ILE A 2 -51.50 6.62 -41.04
C ILE A 2 -51.52 5.09 -41.16
N ASN A 3 -50.36 4.46 -41.41
CA ASN A 3 -50.26 3.01 -41.33
C ASN A 3 -49.63 2.61 -39.99
N LYS A 4 -50.47 2.06 -39.12
CA LYS A 4 -50.09 1.29 -37.94
C LYS A 4 -49.50 -0.05 -38.42
N LEU A 5 -48.29 -0.40 -38.00
CA LEU A 5 -47.98 -1.81 -37.74
C LEU A 5 -46.86 -1.92 -36.71
N SER A 6 -47.31 -2.28 -35.51
CA SER A 6 -46.52 -2.76 -34.39
C SER A 6 -45.88 -4.09 -34.77
N ARG A 7 -44.58 -4.24 -34.51
CA ARG A 7 -43.93 -5.52 -34.18
C ARG A 7 -42.58 -5.25 -33.53
N MET A 8 -42.54 -5.50 -32.22
CA MET A 8 -41.35 -5.66 -31.40
C MET A 8 -40.35 -6.61 -32.04
N LEU A 9 -39.07 -6.23 -32.03
CA LEU A 9 -37.95 -7.17 -31.97
C LEU A 9 -36.95 -6.62 -30.95
N PHE A 10 -37.04 -7.11 -29.72
CA PHE A 10 -35.98 -7.00 -28.73
C PHE A 10 -34.81 -7.87 -29.21
N THR A 11 -33.76 -7.24 -29.72
CA THR A 11 -32.46 -7.90 -29.93
C THR A 11 -31.58 -7.58 -28.74
N VAL A 12 -31.52 -8.54 -27.82
CA VAL A 12 -30.58 -8.58 -26.69
C VAL A 12 -29.18 -8.71 -27.30
N SER A 13 -28.47 -7.59 -27.41
CA SER A 13 -27.04 -7.61 -27.74
C SER A 13 -26.28 -7.96 -26.46
N SER A 14 -25.81 -9.20 -26.39
CA SER A 14 -24.99 -9.73 -25.33
C SER A 14 -23.77 -8.84 -25.09
N ALA A 15 -23.69 -8.25 -23.90
CA ALA A 15 -22.48 -7.61 -23.42
C ALA A 15 -21.37 -8.67 -23.33
N LEU A 16 -20.35 -8.57 -24.19
CA LEU A 16 -19.09 -9.28 -24.03
C LEU A 16 -18.33 -8.61 -22.88
N TRP A 17 -18.56 -9.10 -21.67
CA TRP A 17 -17.69 -8.82 -20.54
C TRP A 17 -16.39 -9.57 -20.79
N LEU A 18 -15.41 -8.88 -21.37
CA LEU A 18 -14.00 -9.27 -21.26
C LEU A 18 -13.63 -9.13 -19.77
N THR A 19 -13.83 -10.20 -19.01
CA THR A 19 -13.16 -10.37 -17.73
C THR A 19 -11.67 -10.42 -18.01
N ALA A 20 -10.98 -9.29 -17.82
CA ALA A 20 -9.54 -9.29 -17.63
C ALA A 20 -9.29 -10.18 -16.40
N ALA A 21 -8.83 -11.41 -16.62
CA ALA A 21 -8.23 -12.21 -15.58
C ALA A 21 -7.02 -11.42 -15.07
N LEU A 22 -7.18 -10.72 -13.95
CA LEU A 22 -6.05 -10.26 -13.17
C LEU A 22 -5.33 -11.54 -12.75
N ALA A 23 -4.23 -11.84 -13.44
CA ALA A 23 -3.30 -12.84 -13.00
C ALA A 23 -2.97 -12.52 -11.54
N GLU A 24 -3.41 -13.39 -10.63
CA GLU A 24 -2.86 -13.47 -9.29
C GLU A 24 -1.36 -13.70 -9.47
N ASN A 25 -0.61 -12.61 -9.42
CA ASN A 25 0.83 -12.69 -9.36
C ASN A 25 1.09 -13.45 -8.05
N PRO A 26 1.70 -14.65 -8.08
CA PRO A 26 2.10 -15.31 -6.85
C PRO A 26 3.28 -14.52 -6.32
N GLY A 27 2.97 -13.38 -5.72
CA GLY A 27 3.92 -12.53 -5.02
C GLY A 27 4.69 -13.44 -4.11
N HIS A 28 5.99 -13.52 -4.34
CA HIS A 28 6.87 -14.32 -3.54
C HIS A 28 6.63 -13.93 -2.09
N LYS A 29 6.05 -14.84 -1.30
CA LYS A 29 5.89 -14.63 0.13
C LYS A 29 7.29 -14.71 0.73
N HIS A 30 7.99 -13.58 0.73
CA HIS A 30 9.17 -13.40 1.55
C HIS A 30 8.70 -13.40 3.00
N HIS A 31 8.62 -14.59 3.59
CA HIS A 31 8.47 -14.74 5.03
C HIS A 31 9.81 -14.33 5.64
N HIS A 32 9.90 -13.07 6.04
CA HIS A 32 10.97 -12.60 6.88
C HIS A 32 10.64 -12.97 8.33
N ASP A 33 11.60 -13.54 9.06
CA ASP A 33 11.43 -13.89 10.46
C ASP A 33 11.74 -12.65 11.33
N PHE A 34 10.89 -11.63 11.20
CA PHE A 34 11.02 -10.38 11.94
C PHE A 34 10.55 -10.54 13.40
N PRO A 35 11.08 -9.73 14.34
CA PRO A 35 10.40 -9.47 15.60
C PRO A 35 8.93 -9.10 15.37
N GLN A 36 8.04 -9.56 16.24
CA GLN A 36 6.58 -9.43 16.04
C GLN A 36 6.10 -7.98 15.83
N ASP A 37 6.73 -7.02 16.50
CA ASP A 37 6.42 -5.59 16.37
C ASP A 37 6.82 -5.02 14.99
N VAL A 38 7.95 -5.49 14.44
CA VAL A 38 8.40 -5.17 13.07
C VAL A 38 7.54 -5.87 12.02
N ASP A 39 7.16 -7.14 12.24
CA ASP A 39 6.27 -7.87 11.33
C ASP A 39 4.88 -7.21 11.24
N ALA A 40 4.35 -6.73 12.37
CA ALA A 40 3.07 -6.00 12.39
C ALA A 40 3.12 -4.74 11.51
N PHE A 41 4.23 -3.99 11.56
CA PHE A 41 4.45 -2.86 10.66
C PHE A 41 4.57 -3.30 9.20
N HIS A 42 5.37 -4.35 8.94
CA HIS A 42 5.57 -4.90 7.61
C HIS A 42 4.27 -5.38 6.95
N ALA A 43 3.37 -6.01 7.72
CA ALA A 43 2.06 -6.48 7.25
C ALA A 43 1.18 -5.35 6.68
N VAL A 44 1.34 -4.11 7.16
CA VAL A 44 0.67 -2.92 6.61
C VAL A 44 1.43 -2.35 5.42
N LEU A 45 2.77 -2.25 5.52
CA LEU A 45 3.61 -1.64 4.49
C LEU A 45 3.63 -2.47 3.18
N ALA A 46 3.86 -3.78 3.29
CA ALA A 46 4.14 -4.68 2.17
C ALA A 46 3.06 -4.67 1.06
N PRO A 47 1.75 -4.84 1.34
CA PRO A 47 0.75 -4.85 0.27
C PRO A 47 0.64 -3.51 -0.47
N ILE A 48 0.92 -2.39 0.19
CA ILE A 48 0.91 -1.06 -0.45
C ILE A 48 2.16 -0.88 -1.30
N TRP A 49 3.32 -1.28 -0.79
CA TRP A 49 4.60 -1.18 -1.50
C TRP A 49 4.63 -2.02 -2.78
N HIS A 50 4.20 -3.27 -2.68
CA HIS A 50 4.18 -4.20 -3.82
C HIS A 50 3.05 -3.95 -4.83
N ALA A 51 2.14 -2.99 -4.55
CA ALA A 51 1.22 -2.50 -5.56
C ALA A 51 1.95 -1.68 -6.64
N ARG A 52 1.34 -1.58 -7.82
CA ARG A 52 1.89 -0.79 -8.92
C ARG A 52 2.07 0.68 -8.49
N PRO A 53 3.23 1.31 -8.76
CA PRO A 53 3.42 2.74 -8.53
C PRO A 53 2.34 3.62 -9.16
N GLY A 54 1.92 4.66 -8.44
CA GLY A 54 0.99 5.68 -8.94
C GLY A 54 -0.11 6.07 -7.96
N LYS A 55 -1.14 6.76 -8.48
CA LYS A 55 -2.19 7.42 -7.68
C LYS A 55 -2.91 6.49 -6.70
N GLU A 56 -3.09 5.23 -7.06
CA GLU A 56 -3.74 4.24 -6.20
C GLU A 56 -2.84 3.88 -5.00
N ARG A 57 -1.57 3.54 -5.25
CA ARG A 57 -0.58 3.32 -4.20
C ARG A 57 -0.46 4.54 -3.28
N SER A 58 -0.40 5.75 -3.84
CA SER A 58 -0.37 6.98 -3.05
C SER A 58 -1.60 7.15 -2.15
N ARG A 59 -2.80 6.85 -2.66
CA ARG A 59 -4.02 6.91 -1.85
C ARG A 59 -4.01 5.88 -0.72
N ASN A 60 -3.59 4.65 -1.01
CA ASN A 60 -3.51 3.58 -0.02
C ASN A 60 -2.46 3.89 1.06
N ALA A 61 -1.30 4.42 0.66
CA ALA A 61 -0.27 4.89 1.59
C ALA A 61 -0.81 5.97 2.53
N CYS A 62 -1.54 6.96 2.00
CA CYS A 62 -2.15 7.99 2.83
C CYS A 62 -3.26 7.46 3.75
N ALA A 63 -4.08 6.52 3.29
CA ALA A 63 -5.11 5.89 4.10
C ALA A 63 -4.54 5.12 5.29
N GLN A 64 -3.33 4.56 5.15
CA GLN A 64 -2.67 3.76 6.20
C GLN A 64 -1.60 4.55 6.98
N ALA A 65 -1.34 5.81 6.67
CA ALA A 65 -0.26 6.58 7.28
C ALA A 65 -0.38 6.75 8.80
N ALA A 66 -1.60 6.78 9.34
CA ALA A 66 -1.84 6.84 10.78
C ALA A 66 -1.58 5.48 11.47
N GLU A 67 -1.96 4.37 10.84
CA GLU A 67 -1.68 3.03 11.40
C GLU A 67 -0.18 2.71 11.32
N MET A 68 0.48 3.08 10.21
CA MET A 68 1.93 2.97 10.10
C MET A 68 2.65 3.74 11.22
N GLU A 69 2.22 4.98 11.53
CA GLU A 69 2.79 5.76 12.63
C GLU A 69 2.60 5.07 13.99
N LYS A 70 1.39 4.60 14.28
CA LYS A 70 1.06 3.90 15.53
C LYS A 70 1.90 2.62 15.69
N LEU A 71 2.03 1.82 14.64
CA LEU A 71 2.82 0.59 14.66
C LEU A 71 4.31 0.90 14.83
N ALA A 72 4.85 1.89 14.10
CA ALA A 72 6.24 2.31 14.23
C ALA A 72 6.57 2.83 15.64
N LYS A 73 5.64 3.53 16.31
CA LYS A 73 5.79 3.93 17.73
C LYS A 73 5.79 2.75 18.70
N GLY A 74 5.16 1.64 18.30
CA GLY A 74 5.09 0.40 19.07
C GLY A 74 6.31 -0.52 18.92
N ILE A 75 7.24 -0.19 18.01
CA ILE A 75 8.45 -0.98 17.81
C ILE A 75 9.39 -0.79 19.02
N GLN A 76 9.71 -1.90 19.67
CA GLN A 76 10.62 -2.00 20.82
C GLN A 76 11.89 -2.81 20.48
N SER A 77 11.84 -3.63 19.44
CA SER A 77 12.94 -4.49 19.02
C SER A 77 14.07 -3.76 18.28
N SER A 78 13.89 -2.51 17.87
CA SER A 78 14.87 -1.70 17.11
C SER A 78 14.62 -0.19 17.27
N ASP A 79 15.58 0.65 16.86
CA ASP A 79 15.41 2.10 16.85
C ASP A 79 14.56 2.56 15.64
N ALA A 80 13.26 2.73 15.88
CA ALA A 80 12.30 3.18 14.87
C ALA A 80 12.29 4.70 14.64
N THR A 81 13.18 5.48 15.25
CA THR A 81 13.20 6.95 15.11
C THR A 81 13.31 7.41 13.66
N PRO A 82 14.21 6.85 12.81
CA PRO A 82 14.28 7.23 11.40
C PRO A 82 13.02 6.87 10.61
N LEU A 83 12.41 5.72 10.92
CA LEU A 83 11.17 5.28 10.31
C LEU A 83 10.02 6.26 10.62
N LEU A 84 9.87 6.64 11.89
CA LEU A 84 8.86 7.62 12.32
C LEU A 84 9.02 8.98 11.64
N ALA A 85 10.26 9.44 11.44
CA ALA A 85 10.53 10.69 10.73
C ALA A 85 10.00 10.65 9.28
N THR A 86 10.23 9.55 8.56
CA THR A 86 9.74 9.38 7.19
C THR A 86 8.21 9.25 7.12
N ILE A 87 7.58 8.59 8.09
CA ILE A 87 6.11 8.50 8.17
C ILE A 87 5.48 9.87 8.41
N ASN A 88 6.07 10.69 9.28
CA ASN A 88 5.61 12.06 9.51
C ASN A 88 5.72 12.93 8.24
N ALA A 89 6.79 12.75 7.46
CA ALA A 89 6.94 13.41 6.17
C ALA A 89 5.86 12.95 5.16
N LEU A 90 5.59 11.63 5.09
CA LEU A 90 4.51 11.07 4.28
C LEU A 90 3.15 11.66 4.66
N GLN A 91 2.81 11.71 5.96
CA GLN A 91 1.57 12.32 6.44
C GLN A 91 1.45 13.80 6.04
N GLY A 92 2.57 14.53 6.06
CA GLY A 92 2.65 15.90 5.55
C GLY A 92 2.29 15.98 4.05
N LYS A 93 2.82 15.08 3.23
CA LYS A 93 2.50 15.01 1.79
C LYS A 93 1.06 14.59 1.52
N CYS A 94 0.48 13.74 2.36
CA CYS A 94 -0.92 13.32 2.24
C CYS A 94 -1.94 14.46 2.40
N LYS A 95 -1.56 15.55 3.08
CA LYS A 95 -2.38 16.78 3.18
C LYS A 95 -2.26 17.69 1.95
N GLY A 96 -1.27 17.42 1.09
CA GLY A 96 -0.93 18.22 -0.08
C GLY A 96 -1.26 17.53 -1.40
N LYS A 97 -0.33 17.59 -2.36
CA LYS A 97 -0.51 17.01 -3.70
C LYS A 97 -0.13 15.53 -3.69
N LEU A 98 -1.02 14.68 -4.23
CA LEU A 98 -0.76 13.24 -4.39
C LEU A 98 0.49 12.92 -5.24
N ALA A 99 0.94 13.83 -6.09
CA ALA A 99 2.13 13.63 -6.94
C ALA A 99 3.42 13.39 -6.13
N ASP A 100 3.50 13.92 -4.90
CA ASP A 100 4.70 13.82 -4.05
C ASP A 100 4.62 12.64 -3.06
N VAL A 101 3.45 11.99 -2.95
CA VAL A 101 3.20 10.95 -1.95
C VAL A 101 3.95 9.67 -2.27
N ASP A 102 4.05 9.30 -3.54
CA ASP A 102 4.74 8.06 -3.95
C ASP A 102 6.24 8.10 -3.62
N ALA A 103 6.87 9.26 -3.83
CA ALA A 103 8.26 9.49 -3.44
C ALA A 103 8.43 9.49 -1.90
N ALA A 104 7.53 10.12 -1.15
CA ALA A 104 7.59 10.07 0.31
C ALA A 104 7.33 8.66 0.86
N PHE A 105 6.50 7.86 0.18
CA PHE A 105 6.24 6.48 0.55
C PHE A 105 7.43 5.57 0.25
N PHE A 106 8.19 5.84 -0.82
CA PHE A 106 9.49 5.21 -1.06
C PHE A 106 10.45 5.45 0.11
N ASP A 107 10.52 6.68 0.65
CA ASP A 107 11.40 6.96 1.80
C ASP A 107 11.02 6.16 3.05
N VAL A 108 9.73 5.88 3.27
CA VAL A 108 9.25 4.98 4.34
C VAL A 108 9.75 3.56 4.11
N HIS A 109 9.68 3.06 2.87
CA HIS A 109 10.19 1.73 2.53
C HIS A 109 11.70 1.61 2.75
N GLU A 110 12.48 2.61 2.33
CA GLU A 110 13.92 2.63 2.57
C GLU A 110 14.28 2.74 4.06
N ALA A 111 13.48 3.48 4.84
CA ALA A 111 13.66 3.54 6.29
C ALA A 111 13.32 2.21 6.97
N PHE A 112 12.33 1.48 6.46
CA PHE A 112 12.03 0.12 6.91
C PHE A 112 13.21 -0.82 6.63
N HIS A 113 13.80 -0.79 5.43
CA HIS A 113 15.02 -1.56 5.14
C HIS A 113 16.16 -1.23 6.12
N ARG A 114 16.43 0.05 6.37
CA ARG A 114 17.44 0.46 7.36
C ARG A 114 17.14 -0.05 8.76
N LEU A 115 15.87 -0.13 9.15
CA LEU A 115 15.46 -0.66 10.46
C LEU A 115 15.80 -2.15 10.59
N ILE A 116 15.53 -2.95 9.56
CA ILE A 116 15.70 -4.41 9.59
C ILE A 116 17.13 -4.87 9.27
N ASP A 117 17.90 -4.06 8.54
CA ASP A 117 19.31 -4.31 8.26
C ASP A 117 20.23 -3.81 9.38
N ALA A 118 19.71 -3.03 10.33
CA ALA A 118 20.48 -2.56 11.45
C ALA A 118 20.86 -3.74 12.37
N PRO A 119 22.11 -3.79 12.85
CA PRO A 119 22.48 -4.75 13.88
C PRO A 119 21.64 -4.51 15.14
N ALA A 120 21.22 -5.60 15.79
CA ALA A 120 20.41 -5.53 16.99
C ALA A 120 21.05 -4.60 18.04
N PRO A 121 20.25 -3.75 18.72
CA PRO A 121 20.79 -2.84 19.72
C PRO A 121 21.53 -3.64 20.79
N ALA A 122 22.74 -3.20 21.14
CA ALA A 122 23.53 -3.86 22.17
C ALA A 122 22.71 -3.94 23.47
N ALA A 123 22.56 -5.15 24.00
CA ALA A 123 21.84 -5.36 25.26
C ALA A 123 22.47 -4.50 26.36
N LYS A 124 21.65 -3.66 27.00
CA LYS A 124 22.08 -2.93 28.21
C LYS A 124 22.36 -3.98 29.30
N ARG A 125 23.63 -4.09 29.69
CA ARG A 125 24.07 -4.88 30.86
C ARG A 125 23.65 -4.20 32.15
#